data_AF-A0A961E0I5-F1
#
_entry.id   AF-A0A961E0I5-F1
#
_cell.length_a   1.000
_cell.length_b   1.000
_cell.length_c   1.000
_cell.angle_alpha   90.00
_cell.angle_beta   90.00
_cell.angle_gamma   90.00
#
_symmetry.space_group_name_H-M   'P 1'
#
loop_
_entity.id
_entity.type
_entity.pdbx_description
1 polymer ?
#
loop_
_entity_poly.entity_id
_entity_poly.type
_entity_poly.pdbx_seq_one_letter_code
_entity_poly.pdbx_strand_id
1 'polypeptide(L)'
;MAGVLKRFWVVLVVVAAILAAAAVVSRLRTFFDSDKPYIGASLPADDIKPINVKRVTYEIVGPPDASGRVSYLDVNGKTIEASFTSLPWSATVSTTDPGVLANVVAQGDTAALGCRILVNDKLVAEDFAEGRDAQAFCLDKAA
;
A
#
# COMPACT_ATOMS: atom_id res chain seq x y z
N MET A 1 70.01 14.81 -33.29
CA MET A 1 68.62 15.14 -32.85
C MET A 1 67.73 13.89 -32.63
N ALA A 2 68.27 12.67 -32.46
CA ALA A 2 67.46 11.46 -32.26
C ALA A 2 67.42 10.95 -30.79
N GLY A 3 68.33 11.43 -29.92
CA GLY A 3 68.42 10.97 -28.53
C GLY A 3 67.35 11.56 -27.59
N VAL A 4 66.94 12.81 -27.82
CA VAL A 4 65.87 13.47 -27.04
C VAL A 4 64.51 12.86 -27.38
N LEU A 5 64.30 12.51 -28.66
CA LEU A 5 63.06 11.93 -29.16
C LEU A 5 62.78 10.53 -28.58
N LYS A 6 63.83 9.73 -28.33
CA LYS A 6 63.72 8.42 -27.66
C LYS A 6 63.41 8.52 -26.16
N ARG A 7 63.83 9.61 -25.51
CA ARG A 7 63.66 9.83 -24.05
C ARG A 7 62.32 10.49 -23.70
N PHE A 8 61.77 11.29 -24.61
CA PHE A 8 60.52 12.02 -24.40
C PHE A 8 59.28 11.39 -25.07
N TRP A 9 59.42 10.23 -25.71
CA TRP A 9 58.31 9.55 -26.39
C TRP A 9 57.11 9.30 -25.46
N VAL A 10 57.37 8.90 -24.21
CA VAL A 10 56.30 8.70 -23.20
C VAL A 10 55.56 10.00 -22.90
N VAL A 11 56.28 11.12 -22.74
CA VAL A 11 55.66 12.43 -22.47
C VAL A 11 54.78 12.87 -23.66
N LEU A 12 55.25 12.66 -24.89
CA LEU A 12 54.47 12.95 -26.09
C LEU A 12 53.19 12.12 -26.18
N VAL A 13 53.26 10.83 -25.87
CA VAL A 13 52.10 9.94 -25.85
C VAL A 13 51.09 10.37 -24.78
N VAL A 14 51.56 10.74 -23.59
CA VAL A 14 50.70 11.23 -22.50
C VAL A 14 50.00 12.52 -22.91
N VAL A 15 50.71 13.48 -23.50
CA VAL A 15 50.10 14.73 -23.99
C VAL A 15 49.06 14.46 -25.07
N ALA A 16 49.36 13.57 -26.03
CA ALA A 16 48.41 13.19 -27.07
C ALA A 16 47.15 12.52 -26.49
N ALA A 17 47.30 11.64 -25.49
CA ALA A 17 46.18 10.99 -24.82
C ALA A 17 45.29 11.98 -24.06
N ILE A 18 45.88 12.95 -23.36
CA ILE A 18 45.13 14.01 -22.64
C ILE A 18 44.33 14.86 -23.63
N LEU A 19 44.93 15.26 -24.74
CA LEU A 19 44.24 16.05 -25.78
C LEU A 19 43.08 15.28 -26.40
N ALA A 20 43.26 13.98 -26.67
CA ALA A 20 42.20 13.12 -27.20
C ALA A 20 41.04 12.97 -26.20
N ALA A 21 41.34 12.71 -24.92
CA ALA A 21 40.33 12.59 -23.87
C ALA A 21 39.54 13.88 -23.68
N ALA A 22 40.21 15.04 -23.63
CA ALA A 22 39.55 16.34 -23.51
C ALA A 22 38.60 16.63 -24.68
N ALA A 23 39.01 16.28 -25.91
CA ALA A 23 38.19 16.44 -27.11
C ALA A 23 36.95 15.54 -27.10
N VAL A 24 37.08 14.29 -26.63
CA VAL A 24 35.94 13.36 -26.51
C VAL A 24 34.96 13.85 -25.44
N VAL A 25 35.45 14.26 -24.27
CA VAL A 25 34.60 14.74 -23.16
C VAL A 25 33.87 16.03 -23.55
N SER A 26 34.52 16.97 -24.25
CA SER A 26 33.86 18.20 -24.69
C SER A 26 32.77 17.93 -25.74
N ARG A 27 33.00 16.99 -26.66
CA ARG A 27 31.98 16.53 -27.61
C ARG A 27 30.79 15.88 -26.91
N LEU A 28 31.03 15.06 -25.89
CA LEU A 28 29.94 14.43 -25.14
C LEU A 28 29.13 15.46 -24.34
N ARG A 29 29.80 16.41 -23.67
CA ARG A 29 29.13 17.50 -22.94
C ARG A 29 28.30 18.42 -23.83
N THR A 30 28.70 18.61 -25.09
CA THR A 30 27.97 19.46 -26.04
C THR A 30 26.84 18.72 -26.77
N PHE A 31 26.94 17.40 -26.94
CA PHE A 31 25.91 16.60 -27.60
C PHE A 31 24.72 16.29 -26.67
N PHE A 32 25.00 16.08 -25.38
CA PHE A 32 23.97 16.00 -24.35
C PHE A 32 23.80 17.38 -23.74
N ASP A 33 22.91 18.20 -24.32
CA ASP A 33 22.49 19.54 -23.85
C ASP A 33 22.04 19.50 -22.38
N SER A 34 23.01 19.45 -21.45
CA SER A 34 22.81 19.28 -20.00
C SER A 34 22.85 20.61 -19.25
N ASP A 35 23.07 21.73 -19.95
CA ASP A 35 23.18 23.08 -19.37
C ASP A 35 21.84 23.83 -19.31
N LYS A 36 20.74 23.18 -19.70
CA LYS A 36 19.39 23.71 -19.44
C LYS A 36 18.79 22.93 -18.29
N PRO A 37 18.65 23.50 -17.08
CA PRO A 37 17.73 22.93 -16.11
C PRO A 37 16.37 22.88 -16.78
N TYR A 38 15.77 21.69 -16.85
CA TYR A 38 14.40 21.53 -17.27
C TYR A 38 13.53 22.24 -16.23
N ILE A 39 13.24 23.52 -16.45
CA ILE A 39 12.22 24.25 -15.69
C ILE A 39 10.89 23.80 -16.27
N GLY A 40 10.51 22.56 -15.96
CA GLY A 40 9.12 22.18 -16.00
C GLY A 40 8.40 23.12 -15.04
N ALA A 41 7.45 23.89 -15.56
CA ALA A 41 6.58 24.71 -14.72
C ALA A 41 6.09 23.82 -13.57
N SER A 42 6.36 24.21 -12.34
CA SER A 42 5.75 23.58 -11.18
C SER A 42 4.26 23.89 -11.23
N LEU A 43 3.53 23.11 -12.02
CA LEU A 43 2.10 22.93 -11.82
C LEU A 43 1.94 22.61 -10.33
N PRO A 44 0.97 23.23 -9.62
CA PRO A 44 0.61 22.77 -8.30
C PRO A 44 0.43 21.27 -8.42
N ALA A 45 1.24 20.49 -7.69
CA ALA A 45 1.01 19.06 -7.62
C ALA A 45 -0.35 18.93 -6.95
N ASP A 46 -1.39 18.67 -7.75
CA ASP A 46 -2.69 18.30 -7.22
C ASP A 46 -2.45 17.18 -6.22
N ASP A 47 -2.96 17.37 -5.02
CA ASP A 47 -2.84 16.42 -3.92
C ASP A 47 -3.29 15.05 -4.45
N ILE A 48 -2.34 14.12 -4.63
CA ILE A 48 -2.61 12.80 -5.20
C ILE A 48 -3.39 12.04 -4.14
N LYS A 49 -4.72 12.25 -4.11
CA LYS A 49 -5.61 11.47 -3.28
C LYS A 49 -5.49 10.02 -3.74
N PRO A 50 -5.18 9.06 -2.83
CA PRO A 50 -5.17 7.66 -3.19
C PRO A 50 -6.51 7.29 -3.82
N ILE A 51 -6.51 6.97 -5.12
CA ILE A 51 -7.74 6.73 -5.90
C ILE A 51 -8.48 5.48 -5.41
N ASN A 52 -7.79 4.63 -4.63
CA ASN A 52 -8.33 3.37 -4.14
C ASN A 52 -8.49 3.41 -2.62
N VAL A 53 -9.48 4.15 -2.13
CA VAL A 53 -9.97 3.96 -0.77
C VAL A 53 -10.74 2.64 -0.74
N LYS A 54 -10.28 1.70 0.07
CA LYS A 54 -10.90 0.41 0.31
C LYS A 54 -11.84 0.52 1.50
N ARG A 55 -13.06 0.02 1.35
CA ARG A 55 -14.08 0.02 2.39
C ARG A 55 -14.33 -1.41 2.85
N VAL A 56 -14.01 -1.70 4.10
CA VAL A 56 -14.30 -2.97 4.76
C VAL A 56 -15.55 -2.78 5.62
N THR A 57 -16.60 -3.54 5.35
CA THR A 57 -17.84 -3.56 6.14
C THR A 57 -17.95 -4.90 6.85
N TYR A 58 -18.00 -4.86 8.17
CA TYR A 58 -18.30 -6.00 9.02
C TYR A 58 -19.81 -6.03 9.26
N GLU A 59 -20.44 -7.19 9.11
CA GLU A 59 -21.85 -7.37 9.46
C GLU A 59 -22.02 -8.63 10.31
N ILE A 60 -22.91 -8.53 11.30
CA ILE A 60 -23.35 -9.67 12.11
C ILE A 60 -24.84 -9.88 11.86
N VAL A 61 -25.22 -11.11 11.59
CA VAL A 61 -26.59 -11.51 11.24
C VAL A 61 -27.09 -12.58 12.20
N GLY A 62 -28.38 -12.59 12.47
CA GLY A 62 -29.00 -13.52 13.41
C GLY A 62 -30.42 -13.06 13.76
N PRO A 63 -31.04 -13.65 14.79
CA PRO A 63 -32.36 -13.25 15.26
C PRO A 63 -32.40 -11.76 15.66
N PRO A 64 -33.48 -11.04 15.33
CA PRO A 64 -33.54 -9.58 15.46
C PRO A 64 -33.40 -9.09 16.90
N ASP A 65 -33.85 -9.88 17.87
CA ASP A 65 -33.84 -9.54 19.30
C ASP A 65 -32.58 -10.08 20.03
N ALA A 66 -31.60 -10.62 19.30
CA ALA A 66 -30.37 -11.13 19.89
C ALA A 66 -29.47 -9.99 20.37
N SER A 67 -28.84 -10.19 21.53
CA SER A 67 -27.91 -9.26 22.14
C SER A 67 -26.53 -9.91 22.33
N GLY A 68 -25.49 -9.09 22.36
CA GLY A 68 -24.15 -9.63 22.45
C GLY A 68 -23.03 -8.61 22.30
N ARG A 69 -21.84 -9.15 22.06
CA ARG A 69 -20.61 -8.39 21.87
C ARG A 69 -19.97 -8.76 20.55
N VAL A 70 -19.33 -7.77 19.94
CA VAL A 70 -18.57 -7.90 18.71
C VAL A 70 -17.19 -7.28 18.90
N SER A 71 -16.19 -7.93 18.33
CA SER A 71 -14.80 -7.53 18.35
C SER A 71 -14.30 -7.55 16.91
N TYR A 72 -13.86 -6.42 16.38
CA TYR A 72 -13.41 -6.30 14.99
C TYR A 72 -12.10 -5.52 14.88
N LEU A 73 -11.39 -5.67 13.77
CA LEU A 73 -10.14 -4.93 13.52
C LEU A 73 -10.41 -3.60 12.80
N ASP A 74 -9.79 -2.54 13.31
CA ASP A 74 -9.66 -1.24 12.63
C ASP A 74 -8.54 -1.26 11.57
N VAL A 75 -8.40 -0.19 10.78
CA VAL A 75 -7.38 -0.01 9.72
C VAL A 75 -5.94 -0.26 10.20
N ASN A 76 -5.69 -0.03 11.50
CA ASN A 76 -4.37 -0.19 12.11
C ASN A 76 -4.14 -1.61 12.69
N GLY A 77 -5.06 -2.54 12.47
CA GLY A 77 -5.03 -3.87 13.10
C GLY A 77 -5.29 -3.84 14.61
N LYS A 78 -5.87 -2.74 15.11
CA LYS A 78 -6.29 -2.62 16.50
C LYS A 78 -7.67 -3.24 16.68
N THR A 79 -7.84 -4.05 17.71
CA THR A 79 -9.14 -4.58 18.10
C THR A 79 -10.03 -3.48 18.70
N ILE A 80 -11.21 -3.31 18.13
CA ILE A 80 -12.29 -2.46 18.62
C ILE A 80 -13.41 -3.38 19.10
N GLU A 81 -13.93 -3.08 20.28
CA GLU A 81 -15.06 -3.80 20.86
C GLU A 81 -16.32 -2.94 20.82
N ALA A 82 -17.43 -3.57 20.50
CA ALA A 82 -18.76 -2.98 20.57
C ALA A 82 -19.76 -4.01 21.12
N SER A 83 -20.92 -3.52 21.55
CA SER A 83 -22.06 -4.35 21.89
C SER A 83 -23.21 -4.10 20.92
N PHE A 84 -24.06 -5.09 20.75
CA PHE A 84 -25.30 -4.98 19.99
C PHE A 84 -26.46 -5.47 20.85
N THR A 85 -27.61 -4.83 20.68
CA THR A 85 -28.88 -5.19 21.35
C THR A 85 -29.94 -5.66 20.36
N SER A 86 -29.63 -5.58 19.07
CA SER A 86 -30.46 -6.06 17.97
C SER A 86 -29.58 -6.37 16.77
N LEU A 87 -30.08 -7.24 15.88
CA LEU A 87 -29.44 -7.61 14.63
C LEU A 87 -30.32 -7.22 13.42
N PRO A 88 -29.72 -6.95 12.24
CA PRO A 88 -28.28 -7.02 11.94
C PRO A 88 -27.49 -5.85 12.50
N TRP A 89 -26.24 -6.11 12.92
CA TRP A 89 -25.27 -5.10 13.31
C TRP A 89 -24.25 -4.89 12.18
N SER A 90 -23.79 -3.65 11.97
CA SER A 90 -22.80 -3.36 10.93
C SER A 90 -21.81 -2.27 11.36
N ALA A 91 -20.56 -2.39 10.94
CA ALA A 91 -19.54 -1.36 11.08
C ALA A 91 -18.67 -1.28 9.83
N THR A 92 -18.36 -0.05 9.40
CA THR A 92 -17.60 0.21 8.18
C THR A 92 -16.31 0.95 8.50
N VAL A 93 -15.21 0.43 7.99
CA VAL A 93 -13.86 0.97 8.15
C VAL A 93 -13.29 1.28 6.76
N SER A 94 -12.70 2.46 6.57
CA SER A 94 -12.14 2.89 5.28
C SER A 94 -10.64 3.10 5.39
N THR A 95 -9.87 2.49 4.49
CA THR A 95 -8.40 2.55 4.46
C THR A 95 -7.87 2.72 3.04
N THR A 96 -6.65 3.20 2.90
CA THR A 96 -5.92 3.22 1.62
C THR A 96 -4.87 2.11 1.53
N ASP A 97 -4.72 1.30 2.58
CA ASP A 97 -3.83 0.14 2.60
C ASP A 97 -4.47 -1.03 1.82
N PRO A 98 -3.84 -1.54 0.74
CA PRO A 98 -4.36 -2.66 -0.03
C PRO A 98 -4.30 -4.00 0.71
N GLY A 99 -3.49 -4.12 1.77
CA GLY A 99 -3.24 -5.34 2.54
C GLY A 99 -3.86 -5.33 3.93
N VAL A 100 -4.94 -4.59 4.13
CA VAL A 100 -5.61 -4.53 5.45
C VAL A 100 -6.13 -5.91 5.85
N LEU A 101 -5.95 -6.26 7.12
CA LEU A 101 -6.49 -7.48 7.71
C LEU A 101 -7.88 -7.18 8.24
N ALA A 102 -8.88 -7.93 7.78
CA ALA A 102 -10.24 -7.84 8.29
C ALA A 102 -10.56 -9.07 9.13
N ASN A 103 -10.85 -8.87 10.42
CA ASN A 103 -11.26 -9.93 11.32
C ASN A 103 -12.42 -9.42 12.17
N VAL A 104 -13.44 -10.24 12.32
CA VAL A 104 -14.57 -9.98 13.21
C VAL A 104 -14.97 -11.24 13.95
N VAL A 105 -15.22 -11.08 15.24
CA VAL A 105 -15.74 -12.11 16.13
C VAL A 105 -16.97 -11.55 16.82
N ALA A 106 -18.07 -12.28 16.77
CA ALA A 106 -19.28 -11.92 17.50
C ALA A 106 -19.73 -13.08 18.37
N GLN A 107 -20.19 -12.77 19.57
CA GLN A 107 -20.81 -13.70 20.49
C GLN A 107 -22.12 -13.09 20.98
N GLY A 108 -23.20 -13.87 20.96
CA GLY A 108 -24.49 -13.42 21.45
C GLY A 108 -25.26 -14.51 22.18
N ASP A 109 -26.38 -14.10 22.76
CA ASP A 109 -27.30 -14.89 23.59
C ASP A 109 -28.28 -15.76 22.77
N THR A 110 -27.89 -16.14 21.56
CA THR A 110 -28.74 -16.81 20.58
C THR A 110 -28.17 -18.15 20.14
N ALA A 111 -29.07 -19.04 19.68
CA ALA A 111 -28.76 -20.36 19.18
C ALA A 111 -27.96 -20.36 17.87
N ALA A 112 -28.02 -19.27 17.11
CA ALA A 112 -27.36 -19.14 15.81
C ALA A 112 -26.96 -17.69 15.52
N LEU A 113 -25.74 -17.51 15.01
CA LEU A 113 -25.14 -16.23 14.62
C LEU A 113 -24.34 -16.39 13.33
N GLY A 114 -24.36 -15.39 12.48
CA GLY A 114 -23.52 -15.30 11.29
C GLY A 114 -22.68 -14.04 11.29
N CYS A 115 -21.56 -14.10 10.58
CA CYS A 115 -20.72 -12.96 10.28
C CYS A 115 -20.51 -12.83 8.77
N ARG A 116 -20.35 -11.59 8.31
CA ARG A 116 -20.02 -11.26 6.92
C ARG A 116 -18.97 -10.16 6.90
N ILE A 117 -18.05 -10.26 5.96
CA ILE A 117 -17.09 -9.20 5.63
C ILE A 117 -17.31 -8.85 4.17
N LEU A 118 -17.60 -7.57 3.91
CA LEU A 118 -17.72 -7.02 2.58
C LEU A 118 -16.58 -6.05 2.33
N VAL A 119 -15.93 -6.17 1.17
CA VAL A 119 -14.90 -5.26 0.70
C VAL A 119 -15.42 -4.56 -0.52
N ASN A 120 -15.59 -3.24 -0.45
CA ASN A 120 -16.20 -2.43 -1.51
C ASN A 120 -17.54 -3.05 -1.97
N ASP A 121 -18.39 -3.37 -1.00
CA ASP A 121 -19.73 -3.95 -1.20
C ASP A 121 -19.73 -5.37 -1.81
N LYS A 122 -18.55 -6.02 -1.93
CA LYS A 122 -18.41 -7.41 -2.35
C LYS A 122 -18.15 -8.30 -1.15
N LEU A 123 -18.99 -9.33 -0.97
CA LEU A 123 -18.77 -10.35 0.06
C LEU A 123 -17.46 -11.10 -0.19
N VAL A 124 -16.56 -11.08 0.80
CA VAL A 124 -15.26 -11.77 0.75
C VAL A 124 -15.15 -12.91 1.76
N ALA A 125 -15.85 -12.80 2.89
CA ALA A 125 -15.94 -13.86 3.90
C ALA A 125 -17.34 -13.88 4.51
N GLU A 126 -17.83 -15.09 4.76
CA GLU A 126 -19.09 -15.35 5.44
C GLU A 126 -18.93 -16.64 6.23
N ASP A 127 -19.44 -16.65 7.46
CA ASP A 127 -19.49 -17.85 8.29
C ASP A 127 -20.72 -17.83 9.19
N PHE A 128 -21.14 -19.02 9.62
CA PHE A 128 -22.29 -19.23 10.50
C PHE A 128 -21.94 -20.21 11.60
N ALA A 129 -22.33 -19.86 12.82
CA ALA A 129 -22.13 -20.67 14.00
C ALA A 129 -23.46 -20.95 14.69
N GLU A 130 -23.57 -22.16 15.23
CA GLU A 130 -24.72 -22.63 16.01
C GLU A 130 -24.25 -23.07 17.40
N GLY A 131 -25.10 -22.88 18.42
CA GLY A 131 -24.81 -23.23 19.80
C GLY A 131 -25.58 -22.33 20.77
N ARG A 132 -25.71 -22.75 22.04
CA ARG A 132 -26.50 -22.04 23.06
C ARG A 132 -26.16 -20.55 23.21
N ASP A 133 -24.88 -20.22 23.07
CA ASP A 133 -24.35 -18.85 23.01
C ASP A 133 -23.45 -18.77 21.78
N ALA A 134 -24.07 -18.73 20.60
CA ALA A 134 -23.35 -18.87 19.34
C ALA A 134 -22.24 -17.83 19.19
N GLN A 135 -21.10 -18.26 18.66
CA GLN A 135 -19.94 -17.42 18.40
C GLN A 135 -19.52 -17.55 16.94
N ALA A 136 -19.70 -16.49 16.15
CA ALA A 136 -19.31 -16.43 14.75
C ALA A 136 -17.93 -15.77 14.60
N PHE A 137 -17.13 -16.26 13.66
CA PHE A 137 -15.78 -15.77 13.36
C PHE A 137 -15.58 -15.64 11.86
N CYS A 138 -15.18 -14.46 11.38
CA CYS A 138 -14.85 -14.24 9.98
C CYS A 138 -13.49 -13.56 9.88
N LEU A 139 -12.66 -14.04 8.95
CA LEU A 139 -11.32 -13.52 8.69
C LEU A 139 -11.08 -13.43 7.19
N ASP A 140 -10.63 -12.27 6.75
CA ASP A 140 -9.99 -12.07 5.45
C ASP A 140 -8.56 -11.53 5.65
N LYS A 141 -7.61 -12.20 5.01
CA LYS A 141 -6.17 -11.96 5.15
C LYS A 141 -5.67 -10.87 4.21
N ALA A 142 -6.47 -10.47 3.23
CA ALA A 142 -6.14 -9.44 2.26
C ALA A 142 -7.40 -8.69 1.83
N ALA A 143 -8.11 -8.18 2.84
CA ALA A 143 -9.37 -7.47 2.70
C ALA A 143 -9.19 -6.16 2.01
#